data_AF-A0A4Y4B1W9-F1
#
_entry.id   AF-A0A4Y4B1W9-F1
#
_cell.length_a   1.000
_cell.length_b   1.000
_cell.length_c   1.000
_cell.angle_alpha   90.00
_cell.angle_beta   90.00
_cell.angle_gamma   90.00
#
_symmetry.space_group_name_H-M   'P 1'
#
loop_
_entity.id
_entity.type
_entity.pdbx_description
1 polymer ?
#
loop_
_entity_poly.entity_id
_entity_poly.type
_entity_poly.pdbx_seq_one_letter_code
_entity_poly.pdbx_strand_id
1 'polypeptide(L)'
;MAQGLKNHFVKFYKTMKNILLTVLILIGTISFGQNLKCEDFKKGTFTSEITIPMKMKCILIRNGNEQKEVITEIPDELKDLGLFNKTIYGKIEWIDDCSYRLIYDESKDELNESQKLINSSGGILTEFIKIEGNCIYYKSLAKINGNEQVINGVICKD
;
A
#
# COMPACT_ATOMS: atom_id res chain seq x y z
N MET A 1 31.32 -41.11 48.10
CA MET A 1 31.53 -40.77 46.67
C MET A 1 30.23 -40.69 45.84
N ALA A 2 29.15 -41.40 46.18
CA ALA A 2 27.90 -41.39 45.38
C ALA A 2 27.06 -40.09 45.46
N GLN A 3 27.10 -39.34 46.56
CA GLN A 3 26.26 -38.14 46.78
C GLN A 3 26.71 -36.93 45.93
N GLY A 4 28.02 -36.77 45.71
CA GLY A 4 28.59 -35.66 44.94
C GLY A 4 28.28 -35.74 43.44
N LEU A 5 28.24 -36.96 42.89
CA LEU A 5 27.87 -37.19 41.48
C LEU A 5 26.41 -36.80 41.22
N LYS A 6 25.47 -37.20 42.09
CA LYS A 6 24.03 -36.87 41.95
C LYS A 6 23.79 -35.35 41.91
N ASN A 7 24.45 -34.60 42.78
CA ASN A 7 24.31 -33.13 42.82
C ASN A 7 24.85 -32.45 41.56
N HIS A 8 25.92 -33.00 40.96
CA HIS A 8 26.48 -32.48 39.71
C HIS A 8 25.55 -32.72 38.51
N PHE A 9 24.94 -33.91 38.43
CA PHE A 9 23.95 -34.25 37.39
C PHE A 9 22.68 -33.41 37.48
N VAL A 10 22.15 -33.16 38.69
CA VAL A 10 20.95 -32.32 38.90
C VAL A 10 21.21 -30.87 38.51
N LYS A 11 22.39 -30.33 38.85
CA LYS A 11 22.78 -28.97 38.48
C LYS A 11 22.95 -28.83 36.96
N PHE A 12 23.57 -29.82 36.32
CA PHE A 12 23.74 -29.87 34.86
C PHE A 12 22.39 -29.97 34.13
N TYR A 13 21.47 -30.82 34.59
CA TYR A 13 20.12 -30.94 34.03
C TYR A 13 19.30 -29.65 34.18
N LYS A 14 19.41 -28.96 35.32
CA LYS A 14 18.76 -27.66 35.55
C LYS A 14 19.30 -26.56 34.64
N THR A 15 20.62 -26.53 34.41
CA THR A 15 21.26 -25.60 33.47
C THR A 15 20.86 -25.89 32.02
N MET A 16 20.83 -27.15 31.58
CA MET A 16 20.38 -27.52 30.23
C MET A 16 18.90 -27.24 29.99
N LYS A 17 18.04 -27.47 30.99
CA LYS A 17 16.61 -27.12 30.91
C LYS A 17 16.40 -25.62 30.77
N ASN A 18 17.19 -24.80 31.48
CA ASN A 18 17.12 -23.35 31.38
C ASN A 18 17.62 -22.86 30.01
N ILE A 19 18.68 -23.45 29.46
CA ILE A 19 19.18 -23.13 28.11
C ILE A 19 18.14 -23.50 27.04
N LEU A 20 17.52 -24.69 27.17
CA LEU A 20 16.49 -25.16 26.24
C LEU A 20 15.26 -24.24 26.24
N LEU A 21 14.85 -23.74 27.41
CA LEU A 21 13.76 -22.76 27.53
C LEU A 21 14.10 -21.44 26.82
N THR A 22 15.34 -20.96 26.94
CA THR A 22 15.79 -19.73 26.29
C THR A 22 15.82 -19.87 24.77
N VAL A 23 16.26 -21.02 24.24
CA VAL A 23 16.32 -21.28 22.79
C VAL A 23 14.92 -21.35 22.16
N LEU A 24 13.95 -21.96 22.85
CA LEU A 24 12.56 -22.04 22.37
C LEU A 24 11.87 -20.68 22.26
N ILE A 25 12.23 -19.71 23.11
CA ILE A 25 11.70 -18.34 23.05
C ILE A 25 12.29 -17.56 21.86
N LEU A 26 13.56 -17.83 21.50
CA LEU A 26 14.25 -17.15 20.40
C LEU A 26 13.77 -17.60 19.00
N ILE A 27 13.16 -18.78 18.87
CA ILE A 27 12.63 -19.29 17.59
C ILE A 27 11.24 -18.68 17.28
N GLY A 28 10.57 -18.06 18.25
CA GLY A 28 9.27 -17.42 18.06
C GLY A 28 9.30 -16.06 17.35
N THR A 29 10.49 -15.48 17.09
CA THR A 29 10.63 -14.14 16.50
C THR A 29 11.03 -14.13 15.03
N ILE A 30 10.95 -15.26 14.33
CA ILE A 30 10.94 -15.27 12.86
C ILE A 30 9.58 -14.72 12.41
N SER A 31 9.46 -13.41 12.54
CA SER A 31 8.29 -12.62 12.20
C SER A 31 7.91 -12.92 10.75
N PHE A 32 6.63 -13.24 10.53
CA PHE A 32 6.04 -13.38 9.21
C PHE A 32 6.12 -12.02 8.49
N GLY A 33 7.21 -11.79 7.76
CA GLY A 33 7.20 -10.76 6.73
C GLY A 33 6.19 -11.19 5.66
N GLN A 34 5.12 -10.42 5.48
CA GLN A 34 4.21 -10.66 4.35
C GLN A 34 5.02 -10.46 3.07
N ASN A 35 5.13 -11.50 2.25
CA ASN A 35 5.74 -11.38 0.93
C ASN A 35 4.68 -10.91 -0.06
N LEU A 36 4.39 -9.60 -0.04
CA LEU A 36 3.38 -8.99 -0.89
C LEU A 36 3.83 -8.95 -2.36
N LYS A 37 2.85 -9.07 -3.26
CA LYS A 37 2.99 -8.94 -4.71
C LYS A 37 2.06 -7.84 -5.23
N CYS A 38 2.23 -7.42 -6.49
CA CYS A 38 1.36 -6.41 -7.09
C CYS A 38 -0.13 -6.81 -7.13
N GLU A 39 -0.40 -8.11 -7.35
CA GLU A 39 -1.76 -8.68 -7.34
C GLU A 39 -2.51 -8.42 -6.04
N ASP A 40 -1.77 -8.37 -4.91
CA ASP A 40 -2.33 -8.12 -3.58
C ASP A 40 -2.97 -6.73 -3.44
N PHE A 41 -2.71 -5.82 -4.37
CA PHE A 41 -3.25 -4.46 -4.42
C PHE A 41 -4.41 -4.30 -5.41
N LYS A 42 -4.87 -5.38 -6.05
CA LYS A 42 -6.03 -5.36 -6.97
C LYS A 42 -7.38 -5.32 -6.25
N LYS A 43 -7.44 -5.74 -4.99
CA LYS A 43 -8.65 -5.73 -4.16
C LYS A 43 -8.34 -5.46 -2.70
N GLY A 44 -9.10 -4.59 -2.07
CA GLY A 44 -8.95 -4.24 -0.66
C GLY A 44 -9.21 -2.76 -0.38
N THR A 45 -8.97 -2.38 0.87
CA THR A 45 -8.93 -0.99 1.32
C THR A 45 -7.50 -0.68 1.72
N PHE A 46 -7.00 0.47 1.29
CA PHE A 46 -5.61 0.88 1.45
C PHE A 46 -5.54 2.34 1.84
N THR A 47 -4.46 2.70 2.52
CA THR A 47 -4.05 4.11 2.64
C THR A 47 -3.15 4.45 1.47
N SER A 48 -3.43 5.56 0.78
CA SER A 48 -2.61 6.06 -0.33
C SER A 48 -2.12 7.47 -0.05
N GLU A 49 -0.84 7.71 -0.26
CA GLU A 49 -0.22 9.04 -0.17
C GLU A 49 0.38 9.40 -1.54
N ILE A 50 -0.11 10.49 -2.12
CA ILE A 50 0.54 11.16 -3.24
C ILE A 50 1.71 11.95 -2.67
N THR A 51 2.89 11.82 -3.27
CA THR A 51 4.13 12.48 -2.82
C THR A 51 4.61 13.55 -3.79
N ILE A 52 4.27 13.41 -5.07
CA ILE A 52 4.56 14.37 -6.14
C ILE A 52 3.28 14.54 -6.96
N PRO A 53 2.87 15.77 -7.32
CA PRO A 53 3.57 17.05 -7.10
C PRO A 53 3.38 17.66 -5.69
N MET A 54 2.43 17.16 -4.91
CA MET A 54 2.09 17.68 -3.58
C MET A 54 1.61 16.56 -2.68
N LYS A 55 1.85 16.70 -1.36
CA LYS A 55 1.46 15.69 -0.40
C LYS A 55 -0.04 15.69 -0.15
N MET A 56 -0.70 14.59 -0.51
CA MET A 56 -2.13 14.38 -0.25
C MET A 56 -2.34 12.93 0.18
N LYS A 57 -3.29 12.69 1.09
CA LYS A 57 -3.68 11.34 1.46
C LYS A 57 -5.11 11.04 1.07
N CYS A 58 -5.35 9.79 0.70
CA CYS A 58 -6.67 9.26 0.45
C CYS A 58 -6.80 7.83 0.97
N ILE A 59 -8.05 7.47 1.27
CA ILE A 59 -8.44 6.06 1.42
C ILE A 59 -8.79 5.53 0.04
N LEU A 60 -8.10 4.49 -0.37
CA LEU A 60 -8.23 3.83 -1.65
C LEU A 60 -8.97 2.50 -1.46
N ILE A 61 -10.10 2.32 -2.14
CA ILE A 61 -10.90 1.10 -2.08
C ILE A 61 -10.95 0.51 -3.49
N ARG A 62 -10.52 -0.74 -3.63
CA ARG A 62 -10.53 -1.47 -4.91
C ARG A 62 -11.33 -2.75 -4.84
N ASN A 63 -12.06 -3.00 -5.92
CA ASN A 63 -12.75 -4.25 -6.17
C ASN A 63 -12.48 -4.71 -7.60
N GLY A 64 -11.26 -5.21 -7.85
CA GLY A 64 -10.84 -5.66 -9.17
C GLY A 64 -10.67 -4.49 -10.14
N ASN A 65 -11.67 -4.26 -10.98
CA ASN A 65 -11.64 -3.23 -12.02
C ASN A 65 -12.32 -1.92 -11.59
N GLU A 66 -12.78 -1.83 -10.34
CA GLU A 66 -13.38 -0.63 -9.79
C GLU A 66 -12.49 -0.03 -8.70
N GLN A 67 -12.35 1.29 -8.71
CA GLN A 67 -11.61 2.08 -7.73
C GLN A 67 -12.48 3.21 -7.18
N LYS A 68 -12.42 3.40 -5.87
CA LYS A 68 -12.96 4.55 -5.16
C LYS A 68 -11.85 5.17 -4.32
N GLU A 69 -11.69 6.48 -4.42
CA GLU A 69 -10.76 7.26 -3.60
C GLU A 69 -11.53 8.27 -2.77
N VAL A 70 -11.20 8.38 -1.48
CA VAL A 70 -11.74 9.41 -0.59
C VAL A 70 -10.59 10.24 -0.07
N ILE A 71 -10.56 11.52 -0.41
CA ILE A 71 -9.49 12.43 0.01
C ILE A 71 -9.63 12.73 1.50
N THR A 72 -8.62 12.36 2.29
CA THR A 72 -8.62 12.50 3.76
C THR A 72 -7.66 13.55 4.27
N GLU A 73 -6.61 13.89 3.52
CA GLU A 73 -5.69 14.98 3.88
C GLU A 73 -5.25 15.71 2.61
N ILE A 74 -5.29 17.05 2.68
CA ILE A 74 -4.82 17.95 1.62
C ILE A 74 -3.93 19.05 2.24
N PRO A 75 -2.98 19.60 1.46
CA PRO A 75 -2.19 20.75 1.88
C PRO A 75 -3.09 21.92 2.30
N ASP A 76 -2.61 22.70 3.28
CA ASP A 76 -3.37 23.83 3.82
C ASP A 76 -3.74 24.85 2.73
N GLU A 77 -2.86 25.04 1.74
CA GLU A 77 -3.06 25.95 0.62
C GLU A 77 -4.23 25.56 -0.30
N LEU A 78 -4.72 24.32 -0.20
CA LEU A 78 -5.76 23.76 -1.06
C LEU A 78 -7.06 23.46 -0.32
N LYS A 79 -7.13 23.74 0.99
CA LYS A 79 -8.31 23.45 1.83
C LYS A 79 -9.57 24.13 1.32
N ASP A 80 -9.45 25.37 0.84
CA ASP A 80 -10.58 26.16 0.36
C ASP A 80 -11.13 25.68 -0.99
N LEU A 81 -10.46 24.76 -1.67
CA LEU A 81 -10.93 24.18 -2.94
C LEU A 81 -12.05 23.14 -2.77
N GLY A 82 -12.44 22.82 -1.53
CA GLY A 82 -13.51 21.86 -1.26
C GLY A 82 -13.18 20.43 -1.69
N LEU A 83 -11.88 20.09 -1.77
CA LEU A 83 -11.41 18.75 -2.15
C LEU A 83 -11.44 17.76 -0.97
N PHE A 84 -11.47 18.25 0.26
CA PHE A 84 -11.53 17.41 1.46
C PHE A 84 -12.82 16.59 1.48
N ASN A 85 -12.73 15.30 1.81
CA ASN A 85 -13.81 14.31 1.75
C ASN A 85 -14.45 14.12 0.36
N LYS A 86 -13.88 14.70 -0.69
CA LYS A 86 -14.36 14.43 -2.05
C LYS A 86 -14.07 12.96 -2.39
N THR A 87 -15.08 12.31 -2.94
CA THR A 87 -14.97 10.95 -3.46
C THR A 87 -14.73 11.00 -4.95
N ILE A 88 -13.81 10.17 -5.43
CA ILE A 88 -13.50 10.01 -6.85
C ILE A 88 -13.69 8.55 -7.21
N TYR A 89 -14.35 8.31 -8.34
CA TYR A 89 -14.59 6.96 -8.86
C TYR A 89 -13.80 6.74 -10.15
N GLY A 90 -13.19 5.56 -10.27
CA GLY A 90 -12.42 5.15 -11.43
C GLY A 90 -12.70 3.71 -11.84
N LYS A 91 -12.54 3.47 -13.14
CA LYS A 91 -12.50 2.14 -13.76
C LYS A 91 -11.04 1.82 -14.08
N ILE A 92 -10.58 0.65 -13.65
CA ILE A 92 -9.24 0.15 -13.89
C ILE A 92 -9.28 -0.87 -15.03
N GLU A 93 -8.40 -0.68 -15.99
CA GLU A 93 -7.99 -1.68 -16.98
C GLU A 93 -6.58 -2.15 -16.65
N TRP A 94 -6.44 -3.37 -16.12
CA TRP A 94 -5.15 -3.96 -15.81
C TRP A 94 -4.43 -4.36 -17.09
N ILE A 95 -3.19 -3.90 -17.24
CA ILE A 95 -2.31 -4.24 -18.37
C ILE A 95 -1.51 -5.49 -18.01
N ASP A 96 -1.02 -5.55 -16.77
CA ASP A 96 -0.42 -6.72 -16.15
C ASP A 96 -0.70 -6.72 -14.63
N ASP A 97 0.11 -7.43 -13.84
CA ASP A 97 -0.06 -7.46 -12.39
C ASP A 97 0.39 -6.18 -11.67
N CYS A 98 1.37 -5.48 -12.23
CA CYS A 98 2.01 -4.30 -11.68
C CYS A 98 1.69 -3.01 -12.43
N SER A 99 0.92 -3.06 -13.52
CA SER A 99 0.56 -1.88 -14.30
C SER A 99 -0.92 -1.87 -14.72
N TYR A 100 -1.49 -0.67 -14.76
CA TYR A 100 -2.89 -0.47 -15.14
C TYR A 100 -3.16 0.92 -15.68
N ARG A 101 -4.27 1.06 -16.40
CA ARG A 101 -4.82 2.33 -16.83
C ARG A 101 -6.10 2.64 -16.06
N LEU A 102 -6.24 3.87 -15.57
CA LEU A 102 -7.43 4.34 -14.89
C LEU A 102 -8.15 5.41 -15.71
N ILE A 103 -9.47 5.27 -15.80
CA ILE A 103 -10.40 6.24 -16.40
C ILE A 103 -11.40 6.64 -15.32
N TYR A 104 -11.72 7.92 -15.21
CA TYR A 104 -12.74 8.38 -14.26
C TYR A 104 -14.13 7.89 -14.67
N ASP A 105 -14.91 7.42 -13.70
CA ASP A 105 -16.21 6.79 -13.95
C ASP A 105 -17.35 7.82 -13.98
N GLU A 106 -17.67 8.31 -15.18
CA GLU A 106 -18.77 9.25 -15.44
C GLU A 106 -20.16 8.71 -15.09
N SER A 107 -20.32 7.39 -14.87
CA SER A 107 -21.59 6.81 -14.47
C SER A 107 -21.89 6.97 -12.97
N LYS A 108 -20.89 7.36 -12.17
CA LYS A 108 -20.99 7.48 -10.70
C LYS A 108 -20.86 8.91 -10.19
N ASP A 109 -20.25 9.81 -10.97
CA ASP A 109 -20.09 11.22 -10.62
C ASP A 109 -19.97 12.09 -11.88
N GLU A 110 -20.34 13.37 -11.77
CA GLU A 110 -20.12 14.33 -12.84
C GLU A 110 -18.63 14.68 -12.91
N LEU A 111 -18.03 14.43 -14.08
CA LEU A 111 -16.60 14.70 -14.27
C LEU A 111 -16.35 16.20 -14.43
N ASN A 112 -15.35 16.71 -13.72
CA ASN A 112 -14.83 18.05 -13.99
C ASN A 112 -14.01 18.08 -15.29
N GLU A 113 -13.72 19.27 -15.80
CA GLU A 113 -13.01 19.45 -17.08
C GLU A 113 -11.64 18.77 -17.13
N SER A 114 -10.90 18.76 -16.01
CA SER A 114 -9.61 18.06 -15.94
C SER A 114 -9.79 16.54 -16.06
N GLN A 115 -10.80 15.98 -15.38
CA GLN A 115 -11.13 14.56 -15.45
C GLN A 115 -11.58 14.15 -16.86
N LYS A 116 -12.44 14.95 -17.50
CA LYS A 116 -12.85 14.73 -18.91
C LYS A 116 -11.65 14.74 -19.85
N LEU A 117 -10.75 15.70 -19.68
CA LEU A 117 -9.55 15.82 -20.50
C LEU A 117 -8.63 14.60 -20.32
N ILE A 118 -8.40 14.15 -19.08
CA ILE A 118 -7.64 12.94 -18.79
C ILE A 118 -8.28 11.73 -19.47
N ASN A 119 -9.59 11.54 -19.32
CA ASN A 119 -10.33 10.43 -19.96
C ASN A 119 -10.15 10.46 -21.49
N SER A 120 -10.35 11.62 -22.12
CA SER A 120 -10.19 11.79 -23.58
C SER A 120 -8.77 11.56 -24.07
N SER A 121 -7.78 11.73 -23.19
CA SER A 121 -6.35 11.53 -23.48
C SER A 121 -5.88 10.09 -23.21
N GLY A 122 -6.81 9.17 -22.95
CA GLY A 122 -6.52 7.76 -22.70
C GLY A 122 -6.27 7.41 -21.24
N GLY A 123 -6.61 8.29 -20.29
CA GLY A 123 -6.57 8.02 -18.85
C GLY A 123 -5.21 8.18 -18.20
N ILE A 124 -5.10 7.60 -17.00
CA ILE A 124 -3.90 7.64 -16.17
C ILE A 124 -3.23 6.27 -16.23
N LEU A 125 -2.04 6.19 -16.84
CA LEU A 125 -1.22 4.99 -16.82
C LEU A 125 -0.46 4.94 -15.50
N THR A 126 -0.59 3.86 -14.73
CA THR A 126 0.09 3.68 -13.45
C THR A 126 0.92 2.41 -13.45
N GLU A 127 2.15 2.51 -12.97
CA GLU A 127 3.12 1.43 -12.83
C GLU A 127 3.58 1.33 -11.37
N PHE A 128 3.58 0.12 -10.83
CA PHE A 128 4.17 -0.19 -9.54
C PHE A 128 5.67 -0.39 -9.68
N ILE A 129 6.43 0.30 -8.84
CA ILE A 129 7.89 0.42 -8.93
C ILE A 129 8.59 -0.56 -7.99
N LYS A 130 8.14 -0.63 -6.74
CA LYS A 130 8.72 -1.49 -5.71
C LYS A 130 7.75 -1.69 -4.55
N ILE A 131 7.96 -2.77 -3.81
CA ILE A 131 7.27 -3.07 -2.54
C ILE A 131 8.28 -2.98 -1.41
N GLU A 132 7.96 -2.22 -0.36
CA GLU A 132 8.75 -2.15 0.87
C GLU A 132 7.80 -2.30 2.07
N GLY A 133 8.01 -3.36 2.86
CA GLY A 133 7.09 -3.72 3.93
C GLY A 133 5.68 -4.01 3.39
N ASN A 134 4.69 -3.28 3.91
CA ASN A 134 3.28 -3.36 3.53
C ASN A 134 2.87 -2.36 2.43
N CYS A 135 3.84 -1.65 1.85
CA CYS A 135 3.60 -0.53 0.95
C CYS A 135 4.14 -0.80 -0.46
N ILE A 136 3.36 -0.41 -1.48
CA ILE A 136 3.76 -0.42 -2.89
C ILE A 136 3.90 1.01 -3.40
N TYR A 137 5.06 1.30 -3.97
CA TYR A 137 5.36 2.60 -4.57
C TYR A 137 4.93 2.58 -6.03
N TYR A 138 4.37 3.67 -6.51
CA TYR A 138 3.88 3.78 -7.88
C TYR A 138 4.28 5.09 -8.54
N LYS A 139 4.29 5.04 -9.87
CA LYS A 139 4.39 6.20 -10.75
C LYS A 139 3.19 6.19 -11.69
N SER A 140 2.53 7.31 -11.81
CA SER A 140 1.39 7.52 -12.70
C SER A 140 1.71 8.61 -13.70
N LEU A 141 1.23 8.44 -14.93
CA LEU A 141 1.39 9.34 -16.06
C LEU A 141 0.01 9.67 -16.63
N ALA A 142 -0.30 10.96 -16.70
CA ALA A 142 -1.49 11.46 -17.36
C ALA A 142 -1.10 12.50 -18.41
N LYS A 143 -1.78 12.50 -19.55
CA LYS A 143 -1.63 13.54 -20.57
C LYS A 143 -2.71 14.60 -20.38
N ILE A 144 -2.29 15.84 -20.14
CA ILE A 144 -3.17 16.98 -19.93
C ILE A 144 -2.70 18.10 -20.86
N ASN A 145 -3.56 18.49 -21.82
CA ASN A 145 -3.24 19.49 -22.84
C ASN A 145 -1.96 19.17 -23.64
N GLY A 146 -1.74 17.89 -23.95
CA GLY A 146 -0.55 17.43 -24.68
C GLY A 146 0.74 17.33 -23.85
N ASN A 147 0.72 17.79 -22.59
CA ASN A 147 1.84 17.66 -21.68
C ASN A 147 1.67 16.45 -20.77
N GLU A 148 2.78 15.80 -20.47
CA GLU A 148 2.82 14.68 -19.53
C GLU A 148 2.94 15.21 -18.09
N GLN A 149 2.01 14.78 -17.25
CA GLN A 149 2.07 14.99 -15.81
C GLN A 149 2.39 13.69 -15.11
N VAL A 150 3.41 13.74 -14.25
CA VAL A 150 3.86 12.60 -13.45
C VAL A 150 3.39 12.78 -12.01
N ILE A 151 2.74 11.75 -11.49
CA ILE A 151 2.29 11.66 -10.11
C ILE A 151 2.98 10.46 -9.48
N ASN A 152 3.64 10.66 -8.35
CA ASN A 152 4.24 9.56 -7.59
C ASN A 152 3.50 9.40 -6.28
N GLY A 153 3.39 8.17 -5.82
CA GLY A 153 2.81 7.91 -4.53
C GLY A 153 3.14 6.53 -3.99
N VAL A 154 2.52 6.24 -2.86
CA VAL A 154 2.63 4.97 -2.16
C VAL A 154 1.24 4.52 -1.74
N ILE A 155 0.96 3.22 -1.84
CA ILE A 155 -0.27 2.58 -1.39
C ILE A 155 0.13 1.54 -0.34
N CYS A 156 -0.41 1.61 0.87
CA CYS A 156 -0.09 0.72 1.97
C CYS A 156 -1.31 -0.09 2.40
N LYS A 157 -1.09 -1.38 2.67
CA LYS A 157 -2.03 -2.24 3.41
C LYS A 157 -1.87 -1.98 4.91
N ASP A 158 -2.96 -1.92 5.64
CA ASP A 158 -2.91 -1.91 7.12
C ASP A 158 -2.54 -3.30 7.68
#